data_AF-A0A6G0YJW2-F1
#
_entry.id   AF-A0A6G0YJW2-F1
#
_cell.length_a   1.000
_cell.length_b   1.000
_cell.length_c   1.000
_cell.angle_alpha   90.00
_cell.angle_beta   90.00
_cell.angle_gamma   90.00
#
_symmetry.space_group_name_H-M   'P 1'
#
loop_
_entity.id
_entity.type
_entity.pdbx_description
1 polymer ?
#
loop_
_entity_poly.entity_id
_entity_poly.type
_entity_poly.pdbx_seq_one_letter_code
_entity_poly.pdbx_strand_id
1 'polypeptide(L)'
;MNVIRRFYSSKSVDTPSGPSSETGGKLPIDLEGRHRFVRQRLTNMTDEERAFRRKFLHDQHLSPDEPVAVPEIYYELNNPIRRAFRVPMNVFQDILTPKIGERAAFNVRFLTSKILMGITLVYVGAYYVLYNTNNWERKSGWRIHESRSQCVPGDPGFPRVSDRTLPKHYADRGFSSSPI
;
A
#
# COMPACT_ATOMS: atom_id res chain seq x y z
N MET A 1 30.76 7.97 37.46
CA MET A 1 31.32 7.55 36.15
C MET A 1 30.74 6.19 35.78
N ASN A 2 30.41 5.97 34.49
CA ASN A 2 29.79 4.75 33.89
C ASN A 2 28.26 4.71 33.74
N VAL A 3 27.69 5.63 32.95
CA VAL A 3 26.31 5.49 32.40
C VAL A 3 26.32 5.36 30.85
N ILE A 4 27.48 5.43 30.20
CA ILE A 4 27.58 5.49 28.72
C ILE A 4 27.71 4.10 28.04
N ARG A 5 27.91 3.01 28.80
CA ARG A 5 28.14 1.65 28.23
C ARG A 5 26.86 0.84 27.92
N ARG A 6 25.74 1.46 27.53
CA ARG A 6 24.51 0.70 27.22
C ARG A 6 24.21 0.48 25.74
N PHE A 7 24.91 1.15 24.82
CA PHE A 7 24.66 1.01 23.37
C PHE A 7 25.74 0.27 22.59
N TYR A 8 26.85 -0.11 23.24
CA TYR A 8 27.92 -0.89 22.61
C TYR A 8 28.22 -2.12 23.45
N SER A 9 27.30 -3.09 23.45
CA SER A 9 27.65 -4.47 23.81
C SER A 9 28.56 -4.99 22.70
N SER A 10 29.81 -5.34 23.03
CA SER A 10 30.84 -5.81 22.10
C SER A 10 30.65 -7.25 21.64
N LYS A 11 29.50 -7.87 21.92
CA LYS A 11 29.14 -9.18 21.40
C LYS A 11 27.85 -9.05 20.62
N SER A 12 27.90 -9.35 19.32
CA SER A 12 26.69 -9.65 18.57
C SER A 12 25.99 -10.78 19.32
N VAL A 13 24.76 -10.56 19.74
CA VAL A 13 23.91 -11.71 20.05
C VAL A 13 23.66 -12.32 18.68
N ASP A 14 24.38 -13.39 18.35
CA ASP A 14 24.12 -14.21 17.18
C ASP A 14 22.78 -14.93 17.42
N THR A 15 21.68 -14.17 17.40
CA THR A 15 20.37 -14.77 17.18
C THR A 15 20.42 -15.34 15.77
N PRO A 16 20.16 -16.63 15.56
CA PRO A 16 20.07 -17.18 14.22
C PRO A 16 18.86 -16.54 13.56
N SER A 17 19.09 -15.42 12.86
CA SER A 17 18.12 -14.88 11.93
C SER A 17 17.87 -16.00 10.92
N GLY A 18 16.61 -16.19 10.53
CA GLY A 18 16.26 -17.11 9.45
C GLY A 18 17.09 -16.87 8.18
N PRO A 19 16.87 -17.63 7.10
CA PRO A 19 17.74 -17.69 5.91
C PRO A 19 17.95 -16.36 5.15
N SER A 20 17.38 -15.24 5.62
CA SER A 20 17.61 -13.91 5.09
C SER A 20 17.66 -12.85 6.21
N SER A 21 18.62 -11.95 6.11
CA SER A 21 18.66 -10.67 6.84
C SER A 21 18.90 -9.55 5.82
N GLU A 22 18.28 -8.37 6.00
CA GLU A 22 18.40 -7.24 5.05
C GLU A 22 19.85 -6.81 4.77
N THR A 23 20.76 -7.07 5.72
CA THR A 23 22.17 -6.70 5.68
C THR A 23 23.12 -7.90 5.56
N GLY A 24 22.61 -9.08 5.18
CA GLY A 24 23.44 -10.28 4.95
C GLY A 24 24.28 -10.73 6.15
N GLY A 25 23.73 -10.68 7.36
CA GLY A 25 24.36 -11.11 8.61
C GLY A 25 25.20 -10.01 9.28
N LYS A 26 25.28 -8.81 8.69
CA LYS A 26 25.97 -7.66 9.29
C LYS A 26 25.00 -6.76 10.05
N LEU A 27 25.46 -6.13 11.13
CA LEU A 27 24.67 -5.11 11.80
C LEU A 27 24.48 -3.91 10.87
N PRO A 28 23.24 -3.44 10.62
CA PRO A 28 23.02 -2.19 9.92
C PRO A 28 23.60 -1.04 10.75
N ILE A 29 24.52 -0.28 10.17
CA ILE A 29 25.12 0.90 10.81
C ILE A 29 24.64 2.14 10.06
N ASP A 30 24.08 3.09 10.80
CA ASP A 30 23.71 4.39 10.26
C ASP A 30 24.96 5.24 10.04
N LEU A 31 25.19 5.71 8.81
CA LEU A 31 26.33 6.55 8.46
C LEU A 31 26.29 7.91 9.17
N GLU A 32 25.11 8.39 9.56
CA GLU A 32 24.98 9.62 10.35
C GLU A 32 25.46 9.47 11.79
N GLY A 33 25.62 8.23 12.25
CA GLY A 33 25.97 7.90 13.62
C GLY A 33 25.00 8.48 14.65
N ARG A 34 25.51 8.75 15.84
CA ARG A 34 24.74 9.25 16.99
C ARG A 34 24.11 10.63 16.73
N HIS A 35 24.71 11.43 15.84
CA HIS A 35 24.32 12.81 15.57
C HIS A 35 23.15 12.97 14.61
N ARG A 36 22.58 11.89 14.08
CA ARG A 36 21.26 11.93 13.41
C ARG A 36 20.23 12.64 14.30
N PHE A 37 20.20 12.27 15.57
CA PHE A 37 19.28 12.85 16.56
C PHE A 37 19.71 14.27 16.97
N VAL A 38 18.80 15.23 16.81
CA VAL A 38 19.02 16.64 17.15
C VAL A 38 19.47 16.82 18.61
N ARG A 39 18.86 16.07 19.54
CA ARG A 39 19.20 16.15 20.97
C ARG A 39 20.67 15.86 21.25
N GLN A 40 21.26 14.88 20.55
CA GLN A 40 22.66 14.51 20.74
C GLN A 40 23.63 15.52 20.13
N ARG A 41 23.17 16.31 19.14
CA ARG A 41 23.93 17.45 18.61
C ARG A 41 23.94 18.65 19.58
N LEU A 42 22.87 18.83 20.33
CA LEU A 42 22.69 19.97 21.24
C LEU A 42 23.41 19.82 22.58
N THR A 43 23.69 18.60 23.03
CA THR A 43 24.25 18.38 24.37
C THR A 43 25.75 18.63 24.43
N ASN A 44 26.59 17.91 23.67
CA ASN A 44 28.04 18.07 23.64
C ASN A 44 28.66 17.35 22.42
N MET A 45 28.76 18.00 21.25
CA MET A 45 29.55 17.46 20.13
C MET A 45 31.05 17.73 20.35
N THR A 46 31.89 16.71 20.17
CA THR A 46 33.35 16.91 20.11
C THR A 46 33.73 17.62 18.80
N ASP A 47 34.94 18.18 18.74
CA ASP A 47 35.42 18.86 17.53
C ASP A 47 35.53 17.89 16.34
N GLU A 48 35.96 16.65 16.60
CA GLU A 48 36.00 15.56 15.62
C GLU A 48 34.61 15.23 15.06
N GLU A 49 33.60 15.16 15.93
CA GLU A 49 32.21 14.88 15.53
C GLU A 49 31.61 16.03 14.72
N ARG A 50 31.97 17.28 15.03
CA ARG A 50 31.56 18.44 14.21
C ARG A 50 32.22 18.41 12.84
N ALA A 51 33.50 18.04 12.76
CA ALA A 51 34.20 17.86 11.49
C ALA A 51 33.55 16.74 10.65
N PHE A 52 33.24 15.60 11.27
CA PHE A 52 32.52 14.50 10.63
C PHE A 52 31.14 14.94 10.13
N ARG A 53 30.34 15.64 10.94
CA ARG A 53 29.01 16.11 10.52
C ARG A 53 29.09 17.12 9.40
N ARG A 54 30.10 18.00 9.39
CA ARG A 54 30.33 18.95 8.29
C ARG A 54 30.60 18.20 6.99
N LYS A 55 31.45 17.18 7.04
CA LYS A 55 31.71 16.29 5.89
C LYS A 55 30.43 15.59 5.44
N PHE A 56 29.71 14.95 6.36
CA PHE A 56 28.46 14.25 6.04
C PHE A 56 27.42 15.17 5.38
N LEU A 57 27.24 16.39 5.91
CA LEU A 57 26.31 17.37 5.34
C LEU A 57 26.75 17.85 3.96
N HIS A 58 28.06 18.05 3.76
CA HIS A 58 28.62 18.38 2.46
C HIS A 58 28.42 17.24 1.46
N ASP A 59 28.55 15.99 1.89
CA ASP A 59 28.31 14.80 1.06
C ASP A 59 26.83 14.63 0.66
N GLN A 60 25.89 15.36 1.30
CA GLN A 60 24.48 15.40 0.87
C GLN A 60 24.23 16.38 -0.29
N HIS A 61 25.21 17.21 -0.65
CA HIS A 61 25.07 18.11 -1.79
C HIS A 61 25.17 17.30 -3.08
N LEU A 62 24.11 17.38 -3.88
CA LEU A 62 24.05 16.73 -5.18
C LEU A 62 24.97 17.44 -6.18
N SER A 63 25.49 16.71 -7.15
CA SER A 63 26.23 17.31 -8.26
C SER A 63 25.29 18.21 -9.09
N PRO A 64 25.81 19.26 -9.75
CA PRO A 64 24.97 20.16 -10.55
C PRO A 64 24.30 19.47 -11.73
N ASP A 65 24.84 18.34 -12.19
CA ASP A 65 24.34 17.56 -13.32
C ASP A 65 23.20 16.61 -12.93
N GLU A 66 22.93 16.47 -11.64
CA GLU A 66 21.91 15.57 -11.11
C GLU A 66 20.65 16.34 -10.66
N PRO A 67 19.44 15.76 -10.82
CA PRO A 67 19.14 14.40 -11.28
C PRO A 67 19.11 14.26 -12.82
N VAL A 68 19.71 13.18 -13.34
CA VAL A 68 19.67 12.86 -14.78
C VAL A 68 18.42 12.03 -15.10
N ALA A 69 17.48 12.63 -15.85
CA ALA A 69 16.32 11.91 -16.36
C ALA A 69 16.69 11.15 -17.65
N VAL A 70 16.86 9.83 -17.57
CA VAL A 70 17.15 8.98 -18.74
C VAL A 70 15.84 8.45 -19.33
N PRO A 71 15.40 8.92 -20.51
CA PRO A 71 14.12 8.52 -21.10
C PRO A 71 14.11 7.05 -21.54
N GLU A 72 15.26 6.49 -21.88
CA GLU A 72 15.40 5.10 -22.32
C GLU A 72 14.93 4.11 -21.25
N ILE A 73 15.31 4.35 -20.00
CA ILE A 73 14.86 3.56 -18.84
C ILE A 73 13.32 3.53 -18.76
N TYR A 74 12.66 4.66 -19.02
CA TYR A 74 11.20 4.72 -19.01
C TYR A 74 10.58 3.87 -20.11
N TYR A 75 11.15 3.89 -21.32
CA TYR A 75 10.63 3.14 -22.47
C TYR A 75 10.87 1.64 -22.37
N GLU A 76 12.03 1.22 -21.86
CA GLU A 76 12.38 -0.18 -21.66
C GLU A 76 11.56 -0.82 -20.53
N LEU A 77 11.37 -0.12 -19.42
CA LEU A 77 10.60 -0.65 -18.28
C LEU A 77 9.08 -0.67 -18.52
N ASN A 78 8.58 0.05 -19.52
CA ASN A 78 7.13 0.21 -19.75
C ASN A 78 6.68 -0.18 -21.16
N ASN A 79 5.93 -1.29 -21.23
CA ASN A 79 5.29 -1.76 -22.45
C ASN A 79 4.40 -0.67 -23.11
N PRO A 80 4.26 -0.65 -24.45
CA PRO A 80 3.45 0.35 -25.17
C PRO A 80 2.01 0.49 -24.66
N ILE A 81 1.34 -0.63 -24.34
CA ILE A 81 -0.04 -0.64 -23.80
C ILE A 81 -0.09 0.09 -22.44
N ARG A 82 0.90 -0.18 -21.58
CA ARG A 82 1.00 0.46 -20.27
C ARG A 82 1.30 1.95 -20.41
N ARG A 83 2.09 2.35 -21.42
CA ARG A 83 2.33 3.76 -21.74
C ARG A 83 1.04 4.45 -22.17
N ALA A 84 0.30 3.88 -23.14
CA ALA A 84 -0.97 4.42 -23.62
C ALA A 84 -1.98 4.64 -22.48
N PHE A 85 -2.15 3.64 -21.60
CA PHE A 85 -3.04 3.74 -20.45
C PHE A 85 -2.63 4.86 -19.45
N ARG A 86 -1.33 5.17 -19.35
CA ARG A 86 -0.79 6.17 -18.43
C ARG A 86 -0.86 7.60 -18.97
N VAL A 87 -0.96 7.79 -20.29
CA VAL A 87 -0.98 9.11 -20.96
C VAL A 87 -1.88 10.14 -20.28
N PRO A 88 -3.18 9.88 -20.04
CA PRO A 88 -4.08 10.91 -19.51
C PRO A 88 -3.63 11.41 -18.12
N MET A 89 -3.16 10.50 -17.28
CA MET A 89 -2.70 10.86 -15.93
C MET A 89 -1.31 11.52 -15.96
N ASN A 90 -0.46 11.18 -16.93
CA ASN A 90 0.81 11.88 -17.11
C ASN A 90 0.58 13.34 -17.54
N VAL A 91 -0.30 13.60 -18.49
CA VAL A 91 -0.68 14.98 -18.89
C VAL A 91 -1.21 15.77 -17.69
N PHE A 92 -2.04 15.14 -16.85
CA PHE A 92 -2.51 15.76 -15.62
C PHE A 92 -1.38 16.09 -14.64
N GLN A 93 -0.39 15.21 -14.49
CA GLN A 93 0.81 15.49 -13.69
C GLN A 93 1.60 16.66 -14.28
N ASP A 94 1.83 16.69 -15.59
CA ASP A 94 2.61 17.75 -16.25
C ASP A 94 1.98 19.14 -16.04
N ILE A 95 0.66 19.22 -16.02
CA ILE A 95 -0.09 20.46 -15.71
C ILE A 95 0.11 20.89 -14.24
N LEU A 96 0.24 19.92 -13.31
CA LEU A 96 0.41 20.17 -11.88
C LEU A 96 1.85 20.45 -11.47
N THR A 97 2.83 19.81 -12.12
CA THR A 97 4.26 19.89 -11.82
C THR A 97 4.77 21.32 -11.60
N PRO A 98 4.49 22.33 -12.45
CA PRO A 98 5.00 23.68 -12.24
C PRO A 98 4.42 24.40 -11.00
N LYS A 99 3.31 23.92 -10.45
CA LYS A 99 2.62 24.57 -9.31
C LYS A 99 2.98 23.99 -7.96
N ILE A 100 3.13 22.66 -7.89
CA ILE A 100 3.32 21.93 -6.62
C ILE A 100 4.66 21.19 -6.54
N GLY A 101 5.43 21.18 -7.62
CA GLY A 101 6.69 20.44 -7.73
C GLY A 101 6.49 18.98 -8.15
N GLU A 102 7.56 18.38 -8.67
CA GLU A 102 7.53 17.04 -9.31
C GLU A 102 7.09 15.93 -8.35
N ARG A 103 7.68 15.88 -7.15
CA ARG A 103 7.38 14.83 -6.16
C ARG A 103 5.93 14.89 -5.68
N ALA A 104 5.41 16.09 -5.44
CA ALA A 104 4.01 16.27 -5.03
C ALA A 104 3.06 15.93 -6.17
N ALA A 105 3.34 16.40 -7.39
CA ALA A 105 2.55 16.10 -8.59
C ALA A 105 2.50 14.59 -8.88
N PHE A 106 3.63 13.89 -8.74
CA PHE A 106 3.69 12.43 -8.86
C PHE A 106 2.77 11.72 -7.84
N ASN A 107 2.83 12.13 -6.57
CA ASN A 107 1.99 11.56 -5.51
C ASN A 107 0.51 11.80 -5.77
N VAL A 108 0.15 13.03 -6.17
CA VAL A 108 -1.24 13.40 -6.50
C VAL A 108 -1.73 12.57 -7.68
N ARG A 109 -0.95 12.47 -8.77
CA ARG A 109 -1.29 11.62 -9.91
C ARG A 109 -1.50 10.17 -9.51
N PHE A 110 -0.58 9.60 -8.72
CA PHE A 110 -0.67 8.21 -8.30
C PHE A 110 -1.94 7.94 -7.47
N LEU A 111 -2.21 8.78 -6.48
CA LEU A 111 -3.37 8.63 -5.61
C LEU A 111 -4.69 8.81 -6.37
N THR A 112 -4.80 9.88 -7.17
CA THR A 112 -6.00 10.15 -7.98
C THR A 112 -6.29 9.03 -8.97
N SER A 113 -5.27 8.49 -9.64
CA SER A 113 -5.42 7.35 -10.54
C SER A 113 -5.98 6.12 -9.83
N LYS A 114 -5.50 5.82 -8.61
CA LYS A 114 -5.95 4.66 -7.84
C LYS A 114 -7.36 4.84 -7.30
N ILE A 115 -7.71 6.04 -6.82
CA ILE A 115 -9.06 6.37 -6.38
C ILE A 115 -10.04 6.25 -7.55
N LEU A 116 -9.74 6.84 -8.70
CA LEU A 116 -10.61 6.79 -9.88
C LEU A 116 -10.81 5.35 -10.37
N MET A 117 -9.75 4.54 -10.38
CA MET A 117 -9.84 3.12 -10.72
C MET A 117 -10.70 2.34 -9.70
N GLY A 118 -10.52 2.61 -8.40
CA GLY A 118 -11.31 1.99 -7.34
C GLY A 118 -12.80 2.35 -7.42
N ILE A 119 -13.11 3.63 -7.59
CA ILE A 119 -14.48 4.13 -7.79
C ILE A 119 -15.09 3.44 -9.01
N THR A 120 -14.40 3.46 -10.16
CA THR A 120 -14.91 2.85 -11.39
C THR A 120 -15.21 1.36 -11.20
N LEU A 121 -14.30 0.62 -10.54
CA LEU A 121 -14.50 -0.81 -10.26
C LEU A 121 -15.72 -1.05 -9.36
N VAL A 122 -15.89 -0.25 -8.30
CA VAL A 122 -17.03 -0.36 -7.39
C VAL A 122 -18.34 -0.06 -8.12
N TYR A 123 -18.40 1.02 -8.91
CA TYR A 123 -19.61 1.38 -9.66
C TYR A 123 -19.97 0.34 -10.71
N VAL A 124 -18.99 -0.14 -11.49
CA VAL A 124 -19.21 -1.20 -12.49
C VAL A 124 -19.66 -2.50 -11.82
N GLY A 125 -19.01 -2.89 -10.72
CA GLY A 125 -19.37 -4.09 -9.96
C GLY A 125 -20.77 -3.99 -9.34
N ALA A 126 -21.10 -2.86 -8.72
CA ALA A 126 -22.41 -2.61 -8.12
C ALA A 126 -23.51 -2.60 -9.18
N TYR A 127 -23.29 -1.90 -10.31
CA TYR A 127 -24.22 -1.90 -11.44
C TYR A 127 -24.42 -3.31 -12.01
N TYR A 128 -23.34 -4.07 -12.16
CA TYR A 128 -23.42 -5.45 -12.62
C TYR A 128 -24.26 -6.31 -11.66
N VAL A 129 -24.03 -6.25 -10.35
CA VAL A 129 -24.82 -7.00 -9.36
C VAL A 129 -26.30 -6.55 -9.36
N LEU A 130 -26.56 -5.25 -9.42
CA LEU A 130 -27.94 -4.74 -9.35
C LEU A 130 -28.81 -5.17 -10.55
N TYR A 131 -28.24 -5.22 -11.75
CA TYR A 131 -29.01 -5.46 -12.99
C TYR A 131 -28.74 -6.80 -13.67
N ASN A 132 -27.66 -7.51 -13.31
CA ASN A 132 -27.24 -8.77 -13.93
C ASN A 132 -27.07 -9.90 -12.92
N THR A 133 -27.73 -9.81 -11.76
CA THR A 133 -27.83 -10.92 -10.80
C THR A 133 -28.56 -12.12 -11.41
N ASN A 134 -28.10 -13.32 -11.07
CA ASN A 134 -28.72 -14.55 -11.56
C ASN A 134 -30.06 -14.81 -10.85
N ASN A 135 -31.17 -14.56 -11.55
CA ASN A 135 -32.52 -14.93 -11.12
C ASN A 135 -33.01 -16.18 -11.86
N TRP A 136 -34.12 -16.76 -11.41
CA TRP A 136 -34.71 -17.94 -12.05
C TRP A 136 -35.03 -17.75 -13.54
N GLU A 137 -35.39 -16.52 -13.95
CA GLU A 137 -35.70 -16.14 -15.35
C GLU A 137 -34.47 -16.09 -16.27
N ARG A 138 -33.25 -15.96 -15.72
CA ARG A 138 -32.03 -15.70 -16.49
C ARG A 138 -30.96 -16.76 -16.22
N LYS A 139 -30.34 -17.26 -17.31
CA LYS A 139 -29.25 -18.24 -17.22
C LYS A 139 -27.88 -17.58 -16.89
N SER A 140 -27.69 -16.31 -17.25
CA SER A 140 -26.45 -15.56 -17.07
C SER A 140 -26.35 -14.88 -15.71
N GLY A 141 -25.18 -14.30 -15.40
CA GLY A 141 -24.96 -13.52 -14.18
C GLY A 141 -24.25 -14.31 -13.09
N TRP A 142 -23.70 -13.57 -12.12
CA TRP A 142 -23.08 -14.19 -10.95
C TRP A 142 -24.15 -14.68 -9.98
N ARG A 143 -23.90 -15.85 -9.39
CA ARG A 143 -24.75 -16.42 -8.33
C ARG A 143 -24.21 -15.95 -7.00
N ILE A 144 -25.01 -15.18 -6.29
CA ILE A 144 -24.68 -14.69 -4.94
C ILE A 144 -25.40 -15.59 -3.95
N HIS A 145 -24.62 -16.31 -3.15
CA HIS A 145 -25.13 -17.13 -2.06
C HIS A 145 -24.77 -16.46 -0.74
N GLU A 146 -25.78 -16.04 -0.01
CA GLU A 146 -25.61 -15.50 1.33
C GLU A 146 -25.63 -16.64 2.34
N SER A 147 -24.61 -16.68 3.19
CA SER A 147 -24.62 -17.48 4.40
C SER A 147 -25.53 -16.83 5.43
N ARG A 148 -26.12 -17.65 6.30
CA ARG A 148 -26.90 -17.17 7.44
C ARG A 148 -26.01 -16.31 8.35
N SER A 149 -26.60 -15.28 8.96
CA SER A 149 -25.95 -14.57 10.05
C SER A 149 -25.72 -15.52 11.23
N GLN A 150 -24.64 -15.30 11.97
CA GLN A 150 -24.39 -15.99 13.23
C GLN A 150 -25.52 -15.61 14.23
N CYS A 151 -25.96 -16.60 15.01
CA CYS A 151 -26.94 -16.39 16.08
C CYS A 151 -26.51 -17.23 17.27
N VAL A 152 -26.31 -16.60 18.43
CA VAL A 152 -25.80 -17.22 19.65
C VAL A 152 -26.86 -17.22 20.76
N PRO A 153 -26.78 -18.13 21.75
CA PRO A 153 -27.67 -18.10 22.90
C PRO A 153 -27.60 -16.74 23.60
N GLY A 154 -28.74 -16.07 23.74
CA GLY A 154 -28.84 -14.71 24.29
C GLY A 154 -29.15 -13.62 23.27
N ASP A 155 -28.98 -13.90 21.97
CA ASP A 155 -29.49 -13.01 20.91
C ASP A 155 -31.02 -13.07 20.87
N PRO A 156 -31.71 -11.96 20.53
CA PRO A 156 -33.18 -11.94 20.43
C PRO A 156 -33.73 -12.91 19.37
N GLY A 157 -32.90 -13.34 18.42
CA GLY A 157 -33.27 -14.29 17.38
C GLY A 157 -33.00 -15.77 17.71
N PHE A 158 -32.40 -16.11 18.85
CA PHE A 158 -32.00 -17.49 19.15
C PHE A 158 -33.23 -18.39 19.37
N PRO A 159 -33.28 -19.64 18.82
CA PRO A 159 -32.22 -20.39 18.14
C PRO A 159 -32.12 -20.24 16.60
N ARG A 160 -32.75 -19.23 15.99
CA ARG A 160 -32.87 -18.97 14.53
C ARG A 160 -32.61 -20.22 13.67
N VAL A 161 -33.61 -21.06 13.52
CA VAL A 161 -33.55 -22.25 12.65
C VAL A 161 -33.51 -21.83 11.16
N SER A 162 -33.13 -22.75 10.27
CA SER A 162 -33.05 -22.44 8.84
C SER A 162 -34.43 -22.24 8.22
N ASP A 163 -34.63 -21.13 7.50
CA ASP A 163 -35.87 -20.88 6.74
C ASP A 163 -36.01 -21.82 5.52
N ARG A 164 -34.91 -22.47 5.11
CA ARG A 164 -34.86 -23.43 4.00
C ARG A 164 -35.16 -24.85 4.47
N THR A 165 -36.44 -25.21 4.52
CA THR A 165 -36.90 -26.54 4.99
C THR A 165 -36.91 -27.61 3.89
N LEU A 166 -37.33 -27.24 2.67
CA LEU A 166 -37.40 -28.11 1.50
C LEU A 166 -36.15 -28.03 0.62
N PRO A 167 -35.75 -29.13 -0.08
CA PRO A 167 -34.62 -29.13 -1.01
C PRO A 167 -34.71 -28.06 -2.12
N LYS A 168 -35.93 -27.72 -2.57
CA LYS A 168 -36.15 -26.70 -3.61
C LYS A 168 -35.71 -25.29 -3.20
N HIS A 169 -35.72 -24.96 -1.90
CA HIS A 169 -35.32 -23.63 -1.42
C HIS A 169 -33.85 -23.31 -1.62
N TYR A 170 -33.00 -24.32 -1.84
CA TYR A 170 -31.58 -24.11 -2.10
C TYR A 170 -31.29 -23.63 -3.54
N ALA A 171 -32.23 -23.83 -4.47
CA ALA A 171 -32.08 -23.49 -5.90
C ALA A 171 -33.19 -22.57 -6.44
N ASP A 172 -34.01 -22.01 -5.54
CA ASP A 172 -35.24 -21.27 -5.88
C ASP A 172 -34.97 -20.01 -6.73
N ARG A 173 -33.91 -19.26 -6.42
CA ARG A 173 -33.48 -18.06 -7.18
C ARG A 173 -34.62 -17.05 -7.41
N GLY A 174 -35.48 -16.89 -6.42
CA GLY A 174 -36.62 -15.98 -6.44
C GLY A 174 -37.84 -16.51 -7.21
N PHE A 175 -37.86 -17.78 -7.61
CA PHE A 175 -39.00 -18.39 -8.31
C PHE A 175 -40.25 -18.45 -7.42
N SER A 176 -40.10 -18.86 -6.16
CA SER A 176 -41.23 -18.93 -5.20
C SER A 176 -41.84 -17.56 -4.88
N SER A 177 -41.08 -16.48 -5.07
CA SER A 177 -41.54 -15.09 -4.90
C SER A 177 -42.00 -14.43 -6.20
N SER A 178 -42.00 -15.17 -7.31
CA SER A 178 -42.44 -14.65 -8.60
C SER A 178 -43.98 -14.53 -8.63
N PRO A 179 -44.55 -13.63 -9.45
CA PRO A 179 -46.00 -13.42 -9.53
C PRO A 179 -46.77 -14.56 -10.23
N ILE A 180 -46.11 -15.68 -10.55
CA ILE A 180 -46.65 -16.82 -11.31
C ILE A 180 -46.67 -18.08 -10.43
#